data_AF-A0A940GZQ5-F1
#
_entry.id   AF-A0A940GZQ5-F1
#
_cell.length_a   1.000
_cell.length_b   1.000
_cell.length_c   1.000
_cell.angle_alpha   90.00
_cell.angle_beta   90.00
_cell.angle_gamma   90.00
#
_symmetry.space_group_name_H-M   'P 1'
#
loop_
_entity.id
_entity.type
_entity.pdbx_description
1 polymer ?
#
loop_
_entity_poly.entity_id
_entity_poly.type
_entity_poly.pdbx_seq_one_letter_code
_entity_poly.pdbx_strand_id
1 'polypeptide(L)'
;MTAHLIDAMVSLTSLMEEETEKLARTPHLPELGEIAAAKLRLTGRIEAEVARLKRGGEDWAQALDPETREQLTEASRHLRDASTVNAEILSRQIELSSDMMAAIAAEAQRLTGARSATYGACGGMAGMDAPAPISVNARL
;
A
#
# COMPACT_ATOMS: atom_id res chain seq x y z
N MET A 1 17.37 22.10 -15.96
CA MET A 1 17.64 20.64 -15.86
C MET A 1 17.23 20.10 -14.50
N THR A 2 17.80 20.60 -13.41
CA THR A 2 17.38 20.29 -12.03
C THR A 2 15.90 20.61 -11.77
N ALA A 3 15.35 21.62 -12.45
CA ALA A 3 13.92 21.92 -12.47
C ALA A 3 13.04 20.68 -12.79
N HIS A 4 13.43 19.83 -13.74
CA HIS A 4 12.62 18.63 -14.06
C HIS A 4 12.62 17.58 -12.96
N LEU A 5 13.69 17.50 -12.16
CA LEU A 5 13.75 16.66 -10.98
C LEU A 5 12.84 17.23 -9.89
N ILE A 6 12.98 18.53 -9.61
CA ILE A 6 12.15 19.25 -8.62
C ILE A 6 10.66 19.11 -8.99
N ASP A 7 10.29 19.37 -10.24
CA ASP A 7 8.91 19.24 -10.74
C ASP A 7 8.35 17.82 -10.54
N ALA A 8 9.15 16.79 -10.82
CA ALA A 8 8.73 15.41 -10.64
C ALA A 8 8.56 15.06 -9.16
N MET A 9 9.42 15.58 -8.29
CA MET A 9 9.31 15.40 -6.83
C MET A 9 8.09 16.11 -6.25
N VAL A 10 7.82 17.35 -6.68
CA VAL A 10 6.62 18.09 -6.28
C VAL A 10 5.36 17.38 -6.75
N SER A 11 5.34 16.94 -8.02
CA SER A 11 4.20 16.19 -8.57
C SER A 11 3.95 14.88 -7.81
N LEU A 12 5.01 14.16 -7.45
CA LEU A 12 4.88 12.93 -6.66
C LEU A 12 4.38 13.22 -5.24
N THR A 13 4.89 14.29 -4.61
CA THR A 13 4.42 14.73 -3.29
C THR A 13 2.93 15.01 -3.31
N SER A 14 2.44 15.84 -4.24
CA SER A 14 1.02 16.16 -4.36
C SER A 14 0.15 14.92 -4.60
N LEU A 15 0.63 13.97 -5.41
CA LEU A 15 -0.08 12.71 -5.64
C LEU A 15 -0.14 11.83 -4.37
N MET A 16 0.92 11.84 -3.55
CA MET A 16 0.94 11.11 -2.28
C MET A 16 0.03 11.76 -1.23
N GLU A 17 -0.04 13.09 -1.19
CA GLU A 17 -0.97 13.83 -0.33
C GLU A 17 -2.43 13.59 -0.74
N GLU A 18 -2.73 13.62 -2.04
CA GLU A 18 -4.08 13.32 -2.55
C GLU A 18 -4.50 11.88 -2.21
N GLU A 19 -3.62 10.90 -2.43
CA GLU A 19 -3.91 9.52 -2.08
C GLU A 19 -4.11 9.35 -0.57
N THR A 20 -3.27 9.98 0.25
CA THR A 20 -3.40 10.02 1.71
C THR A 20 -4.76 10.56 2.13
N GLU A 21 -5.20 11.68 1.57
CA GLU A 21 -6.51 12.26 1.87
C GLU A 21 -7.65 11.33 1.47
N LYS A 22 -7.56 10.71 0.29
CA LYS A 22 -8.57 9.77 -0.20
C LYS A 22 -8.65 8.51 0.67
N LEU A 23 -7.51 7.93 1.05
CA LEU A 23 -7.42 6.75 1.91
C LEU A 23 -7.90 7.03 3.34
N ALA A 24 -7.70 8.25 3.84
CA ALA A 24 -8.21 8.65 5.14
C ALA A 24 -9.75 8.71 5.19
N ARG A 25 -10.41 9.04 4.07
CA ARG A 25 -11.87 9.18 3.97
C ARG A 25 -12.57 7.88 3.59
N THR A 26 -11.96 7.08 2.73
CA THR A 26 -12.60 5.90 2.14
C THR A 26 -11.66 4.68 2.20
N PRO A 27 -12.07 3.57 2.84
CA PRO A 27 -11.26 2.36 2.92
C PRO A 27 -11.00 1.67 1.56
N HIS A 28 -11.85 1.94 0.56
CA HIS A 28 -11.74 1.35 -0.76
C HIS A 28 -11.69 2.43 -1.84
N LEU A 29 -10.57 2.47 -2.56
CA LEU A 29 -10.37 3.33 -3.73
C LEU A 29 -10.31 2.47 -5.01
N PRO A 30 -11.32 2.55 -5.89
CA PRO A 30 -11.27 1.87 -7.19
C PRO A 30 -10.11 2.34 -8.07
N GLU A 31 -9.77 3.63 -7.97
CA GLU A 31 -8.72 4.30 -8.76
C GLU A 31 -7.29 4.03 -8.23
N LEU A 32 -7.13 3.25 -7.16
CA LEU A 32 -5.82 3.05 -6.50
C LEU A 32 -4.76 2.49 -7.47
N GLY A 33 -5.18 1.63 -8.41
CA GLY A 33 -4.28 1.10 -9.44
C GLY A 33 -3.71 2.18 -10.37
N GLU A 34 -4.51 3.19 -10.72
CA GLU A 34 -4.09 4.31 -11.57
C GLU A 34 -3.12 5.24 -10.82
N ILE A 35 -3.42 5.53 -9.55
CA ILE A 35 -2.55 6.32 -8.66
C ILE A 35 -1.20 5.61 -8.49
N ALA A 36 -1.20 4.31 -8.21
CA ALA A 36 0.03 3.52 -8.08
C ALA A 36 0.86 3.54 -9.37
N ALA A 37 0.22 3.38 -10.53
CA ALA A 37 0.90 3.47 -11.82
C ALA A 37 1.49 4.86 -12.09
N ALA A 38 0.80 5.93 -11.69
CA ALA A 38 1.31 7.30 -11.79
C ALA A 38 2.52 7.54 -10.89
N LYS A 39 2.49 7.06 -9.63
CA LYS A 39 3.62 7.10 -8.70
C LYS A 39 4.85 6.37 -9.26
N LEU A 40 4.66 5.18 -9.84
CA LEU A 40 5.74 4.42 -10.48
C LEU A 40 6.39 5.21 -11.62
N ARG A 41 5.59 5.85 -12.49
CA ARG A 41 6.12 6.67 -13.59
C ARG A 41 6.93 7.88 -13.07
N LEU A 42 6.42 8.57 -12.06
CA LEU A 42 7.12 9.72 -11.47
C LEU A 42 8.40 9.31 -10.76
N THR A 43 8.39 8.19 -10.04
CA THR A 43 9.58 7.61 -9.40
C THR A 43 10.65 7.27 -10.44
N GLY A 44 10.28 6.57 -11.51
CA GLY A 44 11.21 6.25 -12.59
C GLY A 44 11.78 7.50 -13.28
N ARG A 45 10.99 8.59 -13.39
CA ARG A 45 11.48 9.88 -13.88
C ARG A 45 12.49 10.52 -12.93
N ILE A 46 12.22 10.52 -11.62
CA ILE A 46 13.14 11.03 -10.59
C ILE A 46 14.46 10.27 -10.64
N GLU A 47 14.41 8.93 -10.66
CA GLU A 47 15.59 8.08 -10.74
C GLU A 47 16.43 8.34 -11.99
N ALA A 48 15.78 8.47 -13.15
CA ALA A 48 16.45 8.76 -14.42
C ALA A 48 17.16 10.12 -14.39
N GLU A 49 16.54 11.15 -13.83
CA GLU A 49 17.14 12.48 -13.71
C GLU A 49 18.28 12.52 -12.68
N VAL A 50 18.13 11.86 -11.53
CA VAL A 50 19.23 11.70 -10.56
C VAL A 50 20.41 10.97 -11.18
N ALA A 51 20.17 9.87 -11.90
CA ALA A 51 21.21 9.13 -12.59
C ALA A 51 21.90 9.99 -13.67
N ARG A 52 21.15 10.84 -14.36
CA ARG A 52 21.69 11.79 -15.33
C ARG A 52 22.58 12.82 -14.68
N LEU A 53 22.16 13.42 -13.57
CA LEU A 53 22.94 14.42 -12.83
C LEU A 53 24.22 13.82 -12.27
N LYS A 54 24.16 12.61 -11.71
CA LYS A 54 25.34 11.87 -11.23
C LYS A 54 26.38 11.58 -12.32
N ARG A 55 25.97 11.40 -13.58
CA ARG A 55 26.92 11.26 -14.70
C ARG A 55 27.72 12.54 -14.98
N GLY A 56 27.22 13.70 -14.56
CA GLY A 56 27.92 14.98 -14.66
C GLY A 56 28.99 15.20 -13.57
N GLY A 57 29.06 14.31 -12.57
CA GLY A 57 29.99 14.38 -11.44
C GLY A 57 29.32 13.97 -10.13
N GLU A 58 30.10 13.40 -9.21
CA GLU A 58 29.59 12.93 -7.92
C GLU A 58 29.07 14.09 -7.04
N ASP A 59 29.70 15.27 -7.15
CA ASP A 59 29.34 16.50 -6.44
C ASP A 59 28.36 17.41 -7.19
N TRP A 60 27.55 16.88 -8.11
CA TRP A 60 26.63 17.68 -8.93
C TRP A 60 25.70 18.59 -8.10
N ALA A 61 25.32 18.16 -6.89
CA ALA A 61 24.48 18.95 -5.99
C ALA A 61 25.22 20.18 -5.42
N GLN A 62 26.54 20.10 -5.24
CA GLN A 62 27.38 21.22 -4.80
C GLN A 62 27.65 22.22 -5.92
N ALA A 63 27.50 21.80 -7.17
CA ALA A 63 27.63 22.67 -8.34
C ALA A 63 26.36 23.48 -8.64
N LEU A 64 25.23 23.18 -7.99
CA LEU A 64 24.00 23.97 -8.11
C LEU A 64 24.16 25.35 -7.49
N ASP A 65 23.51 26.35 -8.08
CA ASP A 65 23.36 27.64 -7.43
C ASP A 65 22.58 27.49 -6.09
N PRO A 66 22.77 28.44 -5.15
CA PRO A 66 22.16 28.32 -3.82
C PRO A 66 20.63 28.20 -3.84
N GLU A 67 19.96 28.92 -4.74
CA GLU A 67 18.50 28.95 -4.84
C GLU A 67 17.96 27.59 -5.32
N THR A 68 18.50 27.04 -6.41
CA THR A 68 18.12 25.72 -6.91
C THR A 68 18.39 24.61 -5.88
N ARG A 69 19.48 24.73 -5.11
CA ARG A 69 19.84 23.78 -4.06
C ARG A 69 18.84 23.81 -2.90
N GLU A 70 18.38 25.00 -2.52
CA GLU A 70 17.34 25.18 -1.51
C GLU A 70 16.02 24.56 -1.98
N GLN A 71 15.58 24.86 -3.21
CA GLN A 71 14.38 24.28 -3.80
C GLN A 71 14.42 22.74 -3.85
N LEU A 72 15.56 22.17 -4.25
CA LEU A 72 15.73 20.71 -4.26
C LEU A 72 15.69 20.11 -2.85
N THR A 73 16.27 20.80 -1.87
CA THR A 73 16.27 20.38 -0.46
C THR A 73 14.85 20.40 0.11
N GLU A 74 14.09 21.45 -0.21
CA GLU A 74 12.69 21.59 0.18
C GLU A 74 11.81 20.52 -0.47
N ALA A 75 11.92 20.32 -1.78
CA ALA A 75 11.19 19.27 -2.49
C ALA A 75 11.52 17.87 -1.94
N SER A 76 12.79 17.61 -1.59
CA SER A 76 13.21 16.35 -0.95
C SER A 76 12.58 16.15 0.41
N ARG A 77 12.49 17.22 1.21
CA ARG A 77 11.88 17.20 2.54
C ARG A 77 10.40 16.89 2.43
N HIS A 78 9.65 17.63 1.60
CA HIS A 78 8.23 17.42 1.42
C HIS A 78 7.90 16.02 0.91
N LEU A 79 8.64 15.52 -0.08
CA LEU A 79 8.42 14.17 -0.60
C LEU A 79 8.62 13.10 0.48
N ARG A 80 9.67 13.21 1.31
CA ARG A 80 9.92 12.27 2.41
C ARG A 80 8.82 12.33 3.46
N ASP A 81 8.38 13.52 3.83
CA ASP A 81 7.37 13.71 4.87
C ASP A 81 6.02 13.16 4.38
N ALA A 82 5.61 13.48 3.15
CA ALA A 82 4.41 12.90 2.52
C ALA A 82 4.50 11.37 2.40
N SER A 83 5.68 10.84 2.08
CA SER A 83 5.89 9.38 2.02
C SER A 83 5.73 8.69 3.37
N THR A 84 6.17 9.34 4.45
CA THR A 84 6.06 8.81 5.81
C THR A 84 4.59 8.70 6.22
N VAL A 85 3.83 9.78 6.06
CA VAL A 85 2.39 9.81 6.40
C VAL A 85 1.62 8.78 5.58
N ASN A 86 1.92 8.68 4.28
CA ASN A 86 1.26 7.74 3.39
C ASN A 86 1.51 6.27 3.82
N ALA A 87 2.74 5.93 4.21
CA ALA A 87 3.09 4.60 4.71
C ALA A 87 2.38 4.27 6.03
N GLU A 88 2.24 5.24 6.94
CA GLU A 88 1.51 5.07 8.20
C GLU A 88 0.02 4.77 7.97
N ILE A 89 -0.63 5.51 7.05
CA ILE A 89 -2.04 5.29 6.72
C ILE A 89 -2.25 3.91 6.09
N LEU A 90 -1.41 3.52 5.14
CA LEU A 90 -1.48 2.21 4.51
C LEU A 90 -1.28 1.09 5.53
N SER A 91 -0.32 1.22 6.44
CA SER A 91 -0.07 0.25 7.51
C SER A 91 -1.31 0.08 8.39
N ARG A 92 -1.92 1.19 8.81
CA ARG A 92 -3.15 1.19 9.61
C ARG A 92 -4.33 0.53 8.88
N GLN A 93 -4.47 0.76 7.57
CA GLN A 93 -5.53 0.12 6.78
C GLN A 93 -5.33 -1.39 6.64
N ILE A 94 -4.09 -1.85 6.49
CA ILE A 94 -3.75 -3.28 6.44
C ILE A 94 -4.10 -3.94 7.77
N GLU A 95 -3.74 -3.32 8.90
CA GLU A 95 -4.10 -3.79 10.24
C GLU A 95 -5.63 -3.91 10.40
N LEU A 96 -6.38 -2.85 10.06
CA LEU A 96 -7.84 -2.86 10.14
C LEU A 96 -8.46 -3.95 9.25
N SER A 97 -7.96 -4.12 8.03
CA SER A 97 -8.44 -5.15 7.11
C SER A 97 -8.17 -6.56 7.65
N SER A 98 -7.01 -6.79 8.26
CA SER A 98 -6.66 -8.04 8.94
C SER A 98 -7.63 -8.33 10.09
N ASP A 99 -7.91 -7.35 10.95
CA ASP A 99 -8.84 -7.48 12.07
C ASP A 99 -10.27 -7.77 11.60
N MET A 100 -10.72 -7.11 10.53
CA MET A 100 -12.02 -7.38 9.92
C MET A 100 -12.12 -8.79 9.35
N MET A 101 -11.08 -9.27 8.65
CA MET A 101 -11.05 -10.65 8.15
C MET A 101 -11.06 -11.66 9.29
N ALA A 102 -10.35 -11.41 10.39
CA ALA A 102 -10.38 -12.25 11.58
C ALA A 102 -11.78 -12.29 12.22
N ALA A 103 -12.46 -11.15 12.33
CA ALA A 103 -13.83 -11.07 12.83
C ALA A 103 -14.82 -11.81 11.90
N ILE A 104 -14.69 -11.64 10.58
CA ILE A 104 -15.50 -12.37 9.58
C ILE A 104 -15.25 -13.89 9.71
N ALA A 105 -13.99 -14.32 9.84
CA ALA A 105 -13.66 -15.73 10.00
C ALA A 105 -14.24 -16.31 11.30
N ALA A 106 -14.15 -15.58 12.40
CA ALA A 106 -14.75 -15.97 13.68
C ALA A 106 -16.29 -16.08 13.58
N GLU A 107 -16.93 -15.14 12.90
CA GLU A 107 -18.38 -15.14 12.68
C GLU A 107 -18.81 -16.25 11.72
N ALA A 108 -18.05 -16.50 10.65
CA ALA A 108 -18.27 -17.63 9.76
C ALA A 108 -18.11 -18.96 10.52
N GLN A 109 -17.12 -19.08 11.41
CA GLN A 109 -16.95 -20.26 12.26
C GLN A 109 -18.11 -20.42 13.25
N ARG A 110 -18.60 -19.32 13.82
CA ARG A 110 -19.78 -19.30 14.72
C ARG A 110 -21.05 -19.74 13.98
N LEU A 111 -21.28 -19.25 12.77
CA LEU A 111 -22.48 -19.52 11.96
C LEU A 111 -22.47 -20.91 11.32
N THR A 112 -21.31 -21.39 10.85
CA THR A 112 -21.18 -22.71 10.23
C THR A 112 -21.08 -23.84 11.26
N GLY A 113 -20.90 -23.52 12.56
CA GLY A 113 -20.88 -24.48 13.66
C GLY A 113 -19.80 -25.56 13.56
N ALA A 114 -18.86 -25.45 12.62
CA ALA A 114 -17.95 -26.52 12.28
C ALA A 114 -16.64 -26.39 13.05
N ARG A 115 -16.52 -27.27 14.05
CA ARG A 115 -15.28 -27.70 14.69
C ARG A 115 -14.16 -27.77 13.65
N SER A 116 -13.10 -27.00 13.89
CA SER A 116 -11.84 -26.98 13.13
C SER A 116 -11.46 -28.39 12.64
N ALA A 117 -11.47 -28.60 11.32
CA ALA A 117 -10.49 -29.50 10.72
C ALA A 117 -9.18 -28.70 10.72
N THR A 118 -8.39 -28.88 11.77
CA THR A 118 -7.07 -28.27 11.87
C THR A 118 -6.23 -28.86 10.74
N TYR A 119 -5.75 -28.01 9.82
CA TYR A 119 -4.83 -28.44 8.77
C TYR A 119 -3.48 -28.73 9.43
N GLY A 120 -3.37 -29.93 10.03
CA GLY A 120 -2.14 -30.43 10.61
C GLY A 120 -1.15 -30.71 9.50
N ALA A 121 -0.01 -30.02 9.54
CA ALA A 121 1.17 -30.35 8.74
C ALA A 121 1.79 -31.66 9.25
N CYS A 122 1.16 -32.80 8.97
CA CYS A 122 1.73 -34.13 8.87
C CYS A 122 0.61 -35.10 8.45
N GLY A 123 0.81 -35.80 7.33
CA GLY A 123 -0.19 -36.68 6.72
C GLY A 123 -0.75 -37.71 7.69
N GLY A 124 -2.08 -37.73 7.82
CA GLY A 124 -2.81 -38.71 8.60
C GLY A 124 -4.32 -38.47 8.52
N MET A 125 -4.94 -38.82 7.39
CA MET A 125 -6.40 -38.95 7.33
C MET A 125 -6.82 -40.18 8.12
N ALA A 126 -7.27 -39.99 9.36
CA ALA A 126 -8.10 -40.98 10.04
C ALA A 126 -9.55 -40.55 9.88
N GLY A 127 -10.21 -41.12 8.87
CA GLY A 127 -11.65 -41.01 8.72
C GLY A 127 -12.34 -41.74 9.87
N MET A 128 -13.29 -41.08 10.51
CA MET A 128 -14.40 -41.79 11.15
C MET A 128 -15.67 -41.41 10.42
N ASP A 129 -16.14 -42.42 9.71
CA ASP A 129 -17.40 -42.58 9.00
C ASP A 129 -18.57 -42.34 9.98
N ALA A 130 -19.34 -41.28 9.75
CA ALA A 130 -20.71 -41.19 10.25
C ALA A 130 -21.51 -40.27 9.30
N PRO A 131 -22.62 -40.75 8.71
CA PRO A 131 -23.36 -40.01 7.70
C PRO A 131 -24.12 -38.82 8.31
N ALA A 132 -24.18 -37.71 7.56
CA ALA A 132 -24.89 -36.50 7.91
C ALA A 132 -26.42 -36.69 7.90
N PRO A 133 -27.19 -36.14 8.85
CA PRO A 133 -28.61 -35.90 8.66
C PRO A 133 -28.84 -34.47 8.17
N ILE A 134 -29.34 -34.37 6.94
CA ILE A 134 -29.97 -33.20 6.37
C ILE A 134 -31.34 -33.05 7.06
N SER A 135 -31.54 -32.03 7.88
CA SER A 135 -32.89 -31.68 8.37
C SER A 135 -33.60 -30.81 7.33
N VAL A 136 -34.44 -31.45 6.51
CA VAL A 136 -35.43 -30.79 5.64
C VAL A 136 -36.62 -30.39 6.50
N ASN A 137 -36.85 -29.08 6.69
CA ASN A 137 -38.10 -28.59 7.28
C ASN A 137 -39.19 -28.54 6.20
N ALA A 138 -39.94 -29.63 6.05
CA ALA A 138 -41.18 -29.67 5.29
C ALA A 138 -42.40 -29.47 6.21
N ARG A 139 -42.97 -28.26 6.11
CA ARG A 139 -44.40 -27.86 6.13
C ARG A 139 -45.31 -28.20 7.32
N LEU A 140 -46.12 -27.20 7.69
CA LEU A 140 -47.54 -27.10 7.29
C LEU A 140 -47.93 -25.63 7.05
#